data_AF-M2Q530-F1
#
_entry.id   AF-M2Q530-F1
#
_cell.length_a   1.000
_cell.length_b   1.000
_cell.length_c   1.000
_cell.angle_alpha   90.00
_cell.angle_beta   90.00
_cell.angle_gamma   90.00
#
_symmetry.space_group_name_H-M   'P 1'
#
loop_
_entity.id
_entity.type
_entity.pdbx_description
1 polymer ?
#
loop_
_entity_poly.entity_id
_entity_poly.type
_entity_poly.pdbx_seq_one_letter_code
_entity_poly.pdbx_strand_id
1 'polypeptide(L)'
;MSASGNQQNTASNTASNPPASSSSSSLSIPQSAPAGGLTITQPPQTATSYFKIAPSNTITFAWNFTSLLSTPTHLTVSAICDNGNTYPVGPTDGIIPGDATSVTWDLWSYQQAHPSTPLAVASYTLNIWDDRGPGAARAPGLLQENTALKFAMYSPQPYTPLASKRWTCAGCNANAAWSNYIAHPAFVSLAATFVIMFLSGYTLIRQAMH
;
A
#
# COMPACT_ATOMS: atom_id res chain seq x y z
N MET A 1 63.57 -1.53 70.41
CA MET A 1 62.11 -1.42 70.18
C MET A 1 61.86 -1.88 68.75
N SER A 2 61.15 -3.03 68.62
CA SER A 2 60.33 -3.55 67.50
C SER A 2 60.88 -3.56 66.05
N ALA A 3 60.59 -4.51 65.16
CA ALA A 3 60.13 -5.90 65.12
C ALA A 3 59.96 -6.27 63.62
N SER A 4 60.17 -7.55 63.26
CA SER A 4 59.58 -8.31 62.11
C SER A 4 59.86 -7.83 60.67
N GLY A 5 60.29 -8.62 59.69
CA GLY A 5 60.11 -10.05 59.42
C GLY A 5 59.13 -10.21 58.24
N ASN A 6 59.55 -10.75 57.08
CA ASN A 6 58.65 -11.53 56.23
C ASN A 6 59.38 -12.47 55.25
N GLN A 7 58.98 -13.74 55.31
CA GLN A 7 59.38 -14.88 54.50
C GLN A 7 58.47 -15.07 53.28
N GLN A 8 59.00 -15.85 52.32
CA GLN A 8 58.32 -16.90 51.53
C GLN A 8 57.31 -16.52 50.43
N ASN A 9 57.82 -16.61 49.20
CA ASN A 9 57.47 -17.63 48.19
C ASN A 9 56.11 -18.34 48.31
N THR A 10 55.20 -18.03 47.37
CA THR A 10 54.15 -18.97 46.95
C THR A 10 53.94 -18.87 45.45
N ALA A 11 53.97 -20.04 44.81
CA ALA A 11 53.81 -20.26 43.37
C ALA A 11 52.51 -19.70 42.80
N SER A 12 52.55 -19.26 41.54
CA SER A 12 51.37 -19.01 40.72
C SER A 12 51.60 -19.60 39.33
N ASN A 13 51.04 -20.78 39.10
CA ASN A 13 50.85 -21.37 37.77
C ASN A 13 49.88 -20.47 37.00
N THR A 14 50.38 -19.64 36.10
CA THR A 14 49.53 -18.97 35.11
C THR A 14 49.56 -19.79 33.83
N ALA A 15 48.46 -20.50 33.59
CA ALA A 15 48.20 -21.20 32.34
C ALA A 15 48.26 -20.20 31.17
N SER A 16 49.18 -20.42 30.24
CA SER A 16 49.28 -19.70 28.98
C SER A 16 48.18 -20.19 28.03
N ASN A 17 47.03 -19.52 28.04
CA ASN A 17 46.05 -19.65 26.97
C ASN A 17 46.70 -19.22 25.63
N PRO A 18 46.65 -20.05 24.56
CA PRO A 18 47.09 -19.61 23.24
C PRO A 18 46.18 -18.48 22.75
N PRO A 19 46.72 -17.45 22.06
CA PRO A 19 45.90 -16.39 21.48
C PRO A 19 44.94 -17.01 20.47
N ALA A 20 43.64 -16.80 20.67
CA ALA A 20 42.61 -17.17 19.72
C ALA A 20 42.91 -16.44 18.40
N SER A 21 43.24 -17.19 17.36
CA SER A 21 43.36 -16.69 16.00
C SER A 21 41.99 -16.22 15.53
N SER A 22 41.74 -14.91 15.60
CA SER A 22 40.63 -14.29 14.90
C SER A 22 40.89 -14.41 13.40
N SER A 23 40.22 -15.37 12.77
CA SER A 23 40.19 -15.53 11.33
C SER A 23 39.43 -14.35 10.71
N SER A 24 40.09 -13.21 10.53
CA SER A 24 39.59 -12.15 9.65
C SER A 24 39.82 -12.60 8.22
N SER A 25 38.80 -13.18 7.59
CA SER A 25 38.81 -13.40 6.15
C SER A 25 38.78 -12.04 5.46
N SER A 26 39.94 -11.52 5.06
CA SER A 26 40.01 -10.37 4.17
C SER A 26 39.57 -10.80 2.78
N LEU A 27 38.36 -10.41 2.38
CA LEU A 27 37.90 -10.57 1.01
C LEU A 27 38.75 -9.65 0.12
N SER A 28 39.67 -10.23 -0.66
CA SER A 28 40.44 -9.49 -1.66
C SER A 28 39.60 -9.32 -2.94
N ILE A 29 38.89 -8.20 -3.04
CA ILE A 29 38.09 -7.89 -4.23
C ILE A 29 39.01 -7.35 -5.34
N PRO A 30 39.05 -7.97 -6.53
CA PRO A 30 39.84 -7.47 -7.65
C PRO A 30 39.37 -6.07 -8.06
N GLN A 31 40.30 -5.15 -8.31
CA GLN A 31 39.96 -3.80 -8.79
C GLN A 31 39.31 -3.80 -10.18
N SER A 32 39.51 -4.87 -10.95
CA SER A 32 38.84 -5.09 -12.24
C SER A 32 37.41 -5.61 -12.12
N ALA A 33 36.95 -5.97 -10.92
CA ALA A 33 35.59 -6.46 -10.74
C ALA A 33 34.57 -5.35 -11.06
N PRO A 34 33.46 -5.67 -11.74
CA PRO A 34 32.38 -4.72 -11.88
C PRO A 34 31.79 -4.37 -10.50
N ALA A 35 31.11 -3.23 -10.42
CA ALA A 35 30.33 -2.93 -9.23
C ALA A 35 29.14 -3.90 -9.14
N GLY A 36 28.81 -4.31 -7.92
CA GLY A 36 27.63 -5.10 -7.67
C GLY A 36 26.37 -4.31 -7.96
N GLY A 37 25.31 -5.00 -8.33
CA GLY A 37 23.99 -4.42 -8.54
C GLY A 37 22.92 -5.42 -8.14
N LEU A 38 21.67 -4.98 -8.19
CA LEU A 38 20.52 -5.86 -8.11
C LEU A 38 19.58 -5.60 -9.26
N THR A 39 18.90 -6.65 -9.69
CA THR A 39 17.87 -6.61 -10.74
C THR A 39 16.55 -7.02 -10.15
N ILE A 40 15.53 -6.17 -10.29
CA ILE A 40 14.19 -6.41 -9.77
C ILE A 40 13.53 -7.55 -10.54
N THR A 41 13.07 -8.56 -9.81
CA THR A 41 12.33 -9.70 -10.34
C THR A 41 10.83 -9.59 -10.07
N GLN A 42 10.46 -8.90 -8.99
CA GLN A 42 9.06 -8.64 -8.64
C GLN A 42 8.88 -7.20 -8.14
N PRO A 43 7.90 -6.46 -8.68
CA PRO A 43 7.02 -6.83 -9.79
C PRO A 43 7.77 -6.85 -11.14
N PRO A 44 7.23 -7.53 -12.17
CA PRO A 44 7.81 -7.50 -13.52
C PRO A 44 7.90 -6.07 -14.06
N GLN A 45 9.08 -5.67 -14.54
CA GLN A 45 9.32 -4.32 -15.04
C GLN A 45 8.87 -4.09 -16.50
N THR A 46 8.05 -5.00 -17.07
CA THR A 46 7.52 -4.86 -18.44
C THR A 46 6.43 -3.79 -18.56
N ALA A 47 5.81 -3.40 -17.45
CA ALA A 47 4.83 -2.34 -17.37
C ALA A 47 4.85 -1.68 -15.97
N THR A 48 4.24 -0.50 -15.85
CA THR A 48 4.05 0.16 -14.55
C THR A 48 3.15 -0.70 -13.67
N SER A 49 3.64 -1.02 -12.47
CA SER A 49 2.87 -1.78 -11.49
C SER A 49 2.02 -0.86 -10.62
N TYR A 50 0.78 -1.29 -10.33
CA TYR A 50 -0.17 -0.56 -9.50
C TYR A 50 -0.51 -1.36 -8.25
N PHE A 51 -0.34 -0.74 -7.08
CA PHE A 51 -0.59 -1.36 -5.79
C PHE A 51 -1.76 -0.71 -5.06
N LYS A 52 -2.62 -1.54 -4.50
CA LYS A 52 -3.84 -1.10 -3.82
C LYS A 52 -3.56 -0.88 -2.33
N ILE A 53 -3.84 0.32 -1.83
CA ILE A 53 -3.81 0.61 -0.39
C ILE A 53 -5.12 0.10 0.21
N ALA A 54 -5.14 -1.16 0.66
CA ALA A 54 -6.32 -1.81 1.24
C ALA A 54 -5.94 -2.92 2.22
N PRO A 55 -6.84 -3.30 3.16
CA PRO A 55 -6.61 -4.42 4.06
C PRO A 55 -6.26 -5.71 3.29
N SER A 56 -5.35 -6.50 3.86
CA SER A 56 -4.91 -7.79 3.28
C SER A 56 -4.31 -7.67 1.88
N ASN A 57 -3.72 -6.51 1.53
CA ASN A 57 -3.02 -6.28 0.27
C ASN A 57 -1.53 -5.99 0.52
N THR A 58 -0.81 -7.02 0.97
CA THR A 58 0.65 -6.93 1.17
C THR A 58 1.35 -7.04 -0.18
N ILE A 59 2.22 -6.09 -0.46
CA ILE A 59 3.01 -6.09 -1.69
C ILE A 59 4.37 -6.74 -1.43
N THR A 60 4.94 -7.36 -2.46
CA THR A 60 6.26 -8.00 -2.37
C THR A 60 7.16 -7.41 -3.45
N PHE A 61 8.31 -6.92 -3.03
CA PHE A 61 9.41 -6.58 -3.93
C PHE A 61 10.45 -7.68 -3.84
N ALA A 62 10.96 -8.14 -4.98
CA ALA A 62 12.00 -9.14 -5.03
C ALA A 62 13.05 -8.80 -6.09
N TRP A 63 14.27 -9.26 -5.89
CA TRP A 63 15.41 -9.01 -6.77
C TRP A 63 16.43 -10.14 -6.71
N ASN A 64 17.32 -10.14 -7.70
CA ASN A 64 18.54 -10.95 -7.70
C ASN A 64 19.76 -10.03 -7.68
N PHE A 65 20.77 -10.40 -6.89
CA PHE A 65 22.07 -9.73 -6.93
C PHE A 65 22.86 -10.12 -8.18
N THR A 66 23.67 -9.18 -8.64
CA THR A 66 24.55 -9.32 -9.80
C THR A 66 25.91 -8.77 -9.42
N SER A 67 26.98 -9.52 -9.67
CA SER A 67 28.36 -9.06 -9.43
C SER A 67 28.66 -8.55 -8.01
N LEU A 68 27.88 -8.97 -7.00
CA LEU A 68 28.11 -8.64 -5.60
C LEU A 68 29.15 -9.61 -5.02
N LEU A 69 30.29 -9.06 -4.59
CA LEU A 69 31.40 -9.83 -4.01
C LEU A 69 31.59 -9.56 -2.52
N SER A 70 31.04 -8.46 -2.02
CA SER A 70 30.91 -8.16 -0.60
C SER A 70 29.44 -7.98 -0.27
N THR A 71 28.90 -8.91 0.51
CA THR A 71 27.55 -8.78 1.05
C THR A 71 27.54 -7.67 2.10
N PRO A 72 26.64 -6.67 1.99
CA PRO A 72 26.49 -5.66 3.02
C PRO A 72 25.90 -6.26 4.30
N THR A 73 25.96 -5.52 5.40
CA THR A 73 25.32 -5.94 6.66
C THR A 73 23.81 -5.76 6.57
N HIS A 74 23.37 -4.65 5.99
CA HIS A 74 21.97 -4.35 5.78
C HIS A 74 21.71 -3.72 4.40
N LEU A 75 20.48 -3.86 3.94
CA LEU A 75 19.95 -3.03 2.85
C LEU A 75 18.95 -2.05 3.45
N THR A 76 18.94 -0.84 2.91
CA THR A 76 17.85 0.10 3.13
C THR A 76 16.99 0.15 1.89
N VAL A 77 15.69 -0.08 2.06
CA VAL A 77 14.67 -0.05 1.01
C VAL A 77 13.72 1.10 1.31
N SER A 78 13.61 2.04 0.37
CA SER A 78 12.74 3.21 0.51
C SER A 78 11.95 3.46 -0.76
N ALA A 79 10.70 3.89 -0.60
CA ALA A 79 9.83 4.34 -1.67
C ALA A 79 9.83 5.88 -1.69
N ILE A 80 10.43 6.45 -2.71
CA ILE A 80 10.44 7.90 -2.93
C ILE A 80 9.24 8.27 -3.77
N CYS A 81 8.34 9.05 -3.20
CA CYS A 81 7.14 9.54 -3.87
C CYS A 81 7.47 10.77 -4.73
N ASP A 82 6.74 10.95 -5.83
CA ASP A 82 6.85 12.15 -6.68
C ASP A 82 6.52 13.46 -5.94
N ASN A 83 5.85 13.39 -4.79
CA ASN A 83 5.60 14.55 -3.92
C ASN A 83 6.81 14.95 -3.05
N GLY A 84 7.92 14.22 -3.13
CA GLY A 84 9.15 14.46 -2.36
C GLY A 84 9.22 13.72 -1.02
N ASN A 85 8.14 13.06 -0.57
CA ASN A 85 8.18 12.25 0.64
C ASN A 85 8.87 10.90 0.38
N THR A 86 9.64 10.44 1.36
CA THR A 86 10.27 9.11 1.34
C THR A 86 9.64 8.25 2.41
N TYR A 87 9.27 7.02 2.04
CA TYR A 87 8.62 6.07 2.94
C TYR A 87 9.49 4.82 3.09
N PRO A 88 9.75 4.33 4.31
CA PRO A 88 10.45 3.06 4.52
C PRO A 88 9.61 1.90 3.97
N VAL A 89 10.25 1.01 3.21
CA VAL A 89 9.59 -0.16 2.61
C VAL A 89 9.95 -1.40 3.40
N GLY A 90 8.96 -2.01 4.03
CA GLY A 90 9.15 -3.21 4.80
C GLY A 90 8.21 -3.31 5.99
N PRO A 91 8.40 -4.33 6.84
CA PRO A 91 7.62 -4.49 8.06
C PRO A 91 8.02 -3.52 9.18
N THR A 92 9.20 -2.92 9.10
CA THR A 92 9.79 -2.03 10.11
C THR A 92 10.23 -0.70 9.46
N ASP A 93 11.47 -0.27 9.65
CA ASP A 93 12.00 1.04 9.24
C ASP A 93 12.66 1.03 7.86
N GLY A 94 12.34 0.03 7.03
CA GLY A 94 12.92 -0.13 5.69
C GLY A 94 14.33 -0.73 5.68
N ILE A 95 14.84 -1.15 6.84
CA ILE A 95 16.14 -1.81 6.97
C ILE A 95 15.92 -3.32 7.02
N ILE A 96 16.56 -4.04 6.11
CA ILE A 96 16.48 -5.51 5.98
C ILE A 96 17.89 -6.13 5.95
N PRO A 97 18.03 -7.46 6.15
CA PRO A 97 19.32 -8.14 6.04
C PRO A 97 20.00 -7.88 4.69
N GLY A 98 21.33 -7.74 4.69
CA GLY A 98 22.12 -7.42 3.50
C GLY A 98 22.07 -8.47 2.38
N ASP A 99 21.73 -9.71 2.72
CA ASP A 99 21.57 -10.85 1.82
C ASP A 99 20.10 -11.08 1.40
N ALA A 100 19.17 -10.26 1.88
CA ALA A 100 17.76 -10.38 1.52
C ALA A 100 17.56 -10.17 0.01
N THR A 101 16.75 -11.05 -0.59
CA THR A 101 16.36 -11.01 -2.00
C THR A 101 14.91 -10.58 -2.19
N SER A 102 14.19 -10.34 -1.10
CA SER A 102 12.82 -9.85 -1.14
C SER A 102 12.44 -9.11 0.14
N VAL A 103 11.44 -8.25 0.03
CA VAL A 103 10.80 -7.55 1.15
C VAL A 103 9.31 -7.44 0.90
N THR A 104 8.53 -7.66 1.95
CA THR A 104 7.08 -7.47 1.93
C THR A 104 6.72 -6.16 2.60
N TRP A 105 5.71 -5.47 2.08
CA TRP A 105 5.24 -4.20 2.63
C TRP A 105 3.72 -4.19 2.70
N ASP A 106 3.19 -4.05 3.92
CA ASP A 106 1.76 -3.88 4.16
C ASP A 106 1.42 -2.39 4.17
N LEU A 107 0.93 -1.91 3.02
CA LEU A 107 0.56 -0.51 2.81
C LEU A 107 -0.55 -0.06 3.76
N TRP A 108 -1.50 -0.96 4.07
CA TRP A 108 -2.63 -0.63 4.93
C TRP A 108 -2.18 -0.48 6.37
N SER A 109 -1.46 -1.47 6.90
CA SER A 109 -0.93 -1.41 8.27
C SER A 109 0.04 -0.22 8.45
N TYR A 110 0.89 0.04 7.44
CA TYR A 110 1.78 1.20 7.45
C TYR A 110 1.01 2.52 7.55
N GLN A 111 -0.02 2.70 6.72
CA GLN A 111 -0.82 3.92 6.71
C GLN A 111 -1.58 4.13 8.03
N GLN A 112 -2.07 3.05 8.66
CA GLN A 112 -2.74 3.13 9.95
C GLN A 112 -1.79 3.52 11.08
N ALA A 113 -0.52 3.09 11.03
CA ALA A 113 0.51 3.45 12.00
C ALA A 113 1.03 4.89 11.81
N HIS A 114 0.92 5.47 10.61
CA HIS A 114 1.47 6.78 10.25
C HIS A 114 0.37 7.77 9.79
N PRO A 115 -0.60 8.13 10.64
CA PRO A 115 -1.71 9.00 10.26
C PRO A 115 -1.27 10.44 9.91
N SER A 116 -0.12 10.89 10.44
CA SER A 116 0.44 12.21 10.16
C SER A 116 1.12 12.32 8.80
N THR A 117 1.52 11.19 8.21
CA THR A 117 2.21 11.11 6.92
C THR A 117 1.64 9.96 6.09
N PRO A 118 0.38 10.08 5.63
CA PRO A 118 -0.26 9.01 4.88
C PRO A 118 0.46 8.75 3.55
N LEU A 119 0.27 7.53 3.03
CA LEU A 119 0.73 7.19 1.69
C LEU A 119 -0.09 7.98 0.66
N ALA A 120 0.61 8.65 -0.24
CA ALA A 120 -0.02 9.39 -1.32
C ALA A 120 -0.48 8.45 -2.43
N VAL A 121 -1.61 8.79 -3.07
CA VAL A 121 -2.04 8.15 -4.32
C VAL A 121 -1.25 8.77 -5.46
N ALA A 122 -0.03 8.27 -5.67
CA ALA A 122 0.95 8.84 -6.60
C ALA A 122 1.87 7.74 -7.15
N SER A 123 2.79 8.17 -8.02
CA SER A 123 3.91 7.34 -8.46
C SER A 123 5.09 7.42 -7.50
N TYR A 124 5.82 6.33 -7.43
CA TYR A 124 6.92 6.07 -6.52
C TYR A 124 8.09 5.44 -7.26
N THR A 125 9.30 5.76 -6.83
CA THR A 125 10.53 5.06 -7.23
C THR A 125 11.02 4.25 -6.03
N LEU A 126 11.28 2.96 -6.25
CA LEU A 126 11.89 2.10 -5.24
C LEU A 126 13.41 2.32 -5.28
N ASN A 127 13.97 2.73 -4.16
CA ASN A 127 15.39 2.89 -3.96
C ASN A 127 15.89 1.82 -2.99
N ILE A 128 16.94 1.10 -3.37
CA ILE A 128 17.59 0.08 -2.54
C ILE A 128 19.08 0.36 -2.52
N TRP A 129 19.66 0.55 -1.33
CA TRP A 129 21.09 0.80 -1.14
C TRP A 129 21.67 0.04 0.06
N ASP A 130 22.99 -0.03 0.14
CA ASP A 130 23.73 -0.71 1.22
C ASP A 130 24.10 0.23 2.37
N ASP A 131 24.90 -0.26 3.31
CA ASP A 131 25.35 0.47 4.51
C ASP A 131 26.03 1.83 4.22
N ARG A 132 26.47 2.09 2.99
CA ARG A 132 27.13 3.34 2.61
C ARG A 132 26.16 4.48 2.32
N GLY A 133 24.86 4.20 2.27
CA GLY A 133 23.81 5.19 2.05
C GLY A 133 23.48 5.46 0.58
N PRO A 134 22.48 6.32 0.32
CA PRO A 134 22.05 6.68 -1.02
C PRO A 134 23.15 7.47 -1.75
N GLY A 135 23.31 7.21 -3.05
CA GLY A 135 24.31 7.87 -3.89
C GLY A 135 25.77 7.48 -3.60
N ALA A 136 26.01 6.36 -2.89
CA ALA A 136 27.36 5.90 -2.60
C ALA A 136 28.19 5.70 -3.87
N ALA A 137 29.47 6.09 -3.81
CA ALA A 137 30.38 6.01 -4.95
C ALA A 137 30.51 4.57 -5.48
N ARG A 138 30.67 4.46 -6.80
CA ARG A 138 30.85 3.17 -7.47
C ARG A 138 32.14 2.50 -7.03
N ALA A 139 32.03 1.29 -6.51
CA ALA A 139 33.15 0.50 -6.04
C ALA A 139 33.05 -0.95 -6.54
N PRO A 140 34.19 -1.60 -6.87
CA PRO A 140 34.21 -2.97 -7.37
C PRO A 140 33.63 -3.93 -6.32
N GLY A 141 32.74 -4.83 -6.73
CA GLY A 141 32.15 -5.86 -5.87
C GLY A 141 31.18 -5.38 -4.78
N LEU A 142 31.01 -4.07 -4.59
CA LEU A 142 30.05 -3.48 -3.66
C LEU A 142 28.74 -3.13 -4.36
N LEU A 143 27.63 -3.14 -3.62
CA LEU A 143 26.30 -2.88 -4.18
C LEU A 143 26.17 -1.45 -4.73
N GLN A 144 25.63 -1.26 -5.91
CA GLN A 144 25.18 0.06 -6.37
C GLN A 144 23.72 0.24 -6.03
N GLU A 145 23.37 1.47 -5.63
CA GLU A 145 21.99 1.84 -5.40
C GLU A 145 21.15 1.50 -6.63
N ASN A 146 20.03 0.82 -6.41
CA ASN A 146 19.06 0.53 -7.45
C ASN A 146 17.88 1.48 -7.34
N THR A 147 17.57 2.16 -8.44
CA THR A 147 16.42 3.06 -8.60
C THR A 147 15.57 2.69 -9.82
N ALA A 148 15.67 1.43 -10.27
CA ALA A 148 15.13 0.99 -11.54
C ALA A 148 13.61 0.80 -11.53
N LEU A 149 13.03 0.51 -10.37
CA LEU A 149 11.60 0.22 -10.26
C LEU A 149 10.79 1.48 -9.99
N LYS A 150 9.88 1.78 -10.92
CA LYS A 150 8.78 2.74 -10.71
C LYS A 150 7.44 2.01 -10.61
N PHE A 151 6.62 2.44 -9.66
CA PHE A 151 5.29 1.88 -9.43
C PHE A 151 4.34 2.99 -8.99
N ALA A 152 3.04 2.71 -8.95
CA ALA A 152 2.03 3.65 -8.47
C ALA A 152 1.15 3.01 -7.41
N MET A 153 0.65 3.83 -6.49
CA MET A 153 -0.31 3.39 -5.48
C MET A 153 -1.68 4.01 -5.72
N TYR A 154 -2.74 3.30 -5.35
CA TYR A 154 -4.11 3.80 -5.41
C TYR A 154 -4.94 3.36 -4.22
N SER A 155 -5.90 4.20 -3.82
CA SER A 155 -6.87 3.87 -2.77
C SER A 155 -8.21 3.42 -3.38
N PRO A 156 -8.90 2.45 -2.76
CA PRO A 156 -10.24 2.09 -3.17
C PRO A 156 -11.22 3.24 -2.90
N GLN A 157 -12.11 3.51 -3.87
CA GLN A 157 -13.27 4.38 -3.63
C GLN A 157 -14.24 3.70 -2.66
N PRO A 158 -14.75 4.41 -1.64
CA PRO A 158 -15.76 3.87 -0.74
C PRO A 158 -17.03 3.56 -1.52
N TYR A 159 -17.58 2.35 -1.34
CA TYR A 159 -18.85 1.98 -1.95
C TYR A 159 -19.96 2.86 -1.38
N THR A 160 -20.62 3.62 -2.23
CA THR A 160 -21.83 4.38 -1.86
C THR A 160 -23.05 3.57 -2.32
N PRO A 161 -23.83 2.97 -1.41
CA PRO A 161 -25.03 2.22 -1.78
C PRO A 161 -25.98 3.05 -2.65
N LEU A 162 -26.60 2.43 -3.66
CA LEU A 162 -27.58 3.12 -4.50
C LEU A 162 -28.76 3.69 -3.68
N ALA A 163 -29.10 3.02 -2.57
CA ALA A 163 -30.12 3.46 -1.62
C ALA A 163 -29.73 4.75 -0.87
N SER A 164 -28.44 4.98 -0.59
CA SER A 164 -28.00 6.19 0.13
C SER A 164 -27.98 7.44 -0.76
N LYS A 165 -27.92 7.28 -2.09
CA LYS A 165 -28.12 8.37 -3.06
C LYS A 165 -29.58 8.62 -3.44
N ARG A 166 -30.55 8.04 -2.71
CA ARG A 166 -32.00 8.16 -2.97
C ARG A 166 -32.33 8.08 -4.46
N TRP A 167 -31.80 7.07 -5.17
CA TRP A 167 -32.20 6.84 -6.55
C TRP A 167 -33.69 6.48 -6.58
N THR A 168 -34.52 7.48 -6.80
CA THR A 168 -35.96 7.32 -7.03
C THR A 168 -36.14 7.23 -8.53
N CYS A 169 -36.45 6.03 -9.02
CA CYS A 169 -36.93 5.86 -10.37
C CYS A 169 -38.29 6.55 -10.50
N ALA A 170 -38.33 7.72 -11.14
CA ALA A 170 -39.55 8.52 -11.30
C ALA A 170 -40.70 7.78 -12.02
N GLY A 171 -40.38 6.71 -12.77
CA GLY A 171 -41.36 5.86 -13.47
C GLY A 171 -41.65 4.50 -12.82
N CYS A 172 -40.94 4.11 -11.76
CA CYS A 172 -41.08 2.77 -11.17
C CYS A 172 -42.10 2.70 -10.02
N ASN A 173 -42.66 3.84 -9.62
CA ASN A 173 -43.78 3.88 -8.67
C ASN A 173 -45.07 3.53 -9.41
N ALA A 174 -45.53 2.29 -9.30
CA ALA A 174 -46.87 1.87 -9.75
C ALA A 174 -47.99 2.75 -9.14
N ASN A 175 -47.72 3.40 -8.01
CA ASN A 175 -48.60 4.31 -7.28
C ASN A 175 -48.62 5.73 -7.88
N ALA A 176 -47.56 6.15 -8.60
CA ALA A 176 -47.50 7.45 -9.28
C ALA A 176 -48.18 7.44 -10.65
N ALA A 177 -48.40 6.25 -11.24
CA ALA A 177 -49.21 6.11 -12.44
C ALA A 177 -50.63 6.62 -12.22
N TRP A 178 -51.23 6.40 -11.03
CA TRP A 178 -52.59 6.85 -10.69
C TRP A 178 -52.73 8.38 -10.60
N SER A 179 -51.67 9.09 -10.20
CA SER A 179 -51.71 10.55 -10.05
C SER A 179 -51.77 11.28 -11.40
N ASN A 180 -51.26 10.68 -12.48
CA ASN A 180 -51.32 11.27 -13.83
C ASN A 180 -52.65 10.96 -14.56
N TYR A 181 -53.41 9.96 -14.12
CA TYR A 181 -54.74 9.69 -14.67
C TYR A 181 -55.80 10.69 -14.13
N ILE A 182 -55.64 11.17 -12.89
CA ILE A 182 -56.58 12.15 -12.29
C ILE A 182 -56.40 13.56 -12.88
N ALA A 183 -55.21 13.90 -13.36
CA ALA A 183 -54.91 15.19 -13.98
C ALA A 183 -55.15 15.23 -15.50
N HIS A 184 -55.50 14.11 -16.14
CA HIS A 184 -55.74 14.09 -17.58
C HIS A 184 -57.13 14.71 -17.89
N PRO A 185 -57.21 15.80 -18.69
CA PRO A 185 -58.48 16.49 -18.96
C PRO A 185 -59.53 15.58 -19.62
N ALA A 186 -59.09 14.54 -20.30
CA ALA A 186 -59.96 13.51 -20.88
C ALA A 186 -60.78 12.76 -19.80
N PHE A 187 -60.19 12.40 -18.66
CA PHE A 187 -60.90 11.67 -17.61
C PHE A 187 -61.94 12.54 -16.90
N VAL A 188 -61.61 13.81 -16.64
CA VAL A 188 -62.54 14.79 -16.07
C VAL A 188 -63.75 15.01 -17.00
N SER A 189 -63.51 15.13 -18.31
CA SER A 189 -64.59 15.29 -19.29
C SER A 189 -65.51 14.07 -19.37
N LEU A 190 -64.96 12.85 -19.28
CA LEU A 190 -65.73 11.60 -19.26
C LEU A 190 -66.61 11.51 -18.01
N ALA A 191 -66.05 11.76 -16.83
CA ALA A 191 -66.79 11.73 -15.58
C ALA A 191 -67.93 12.76 -15.56
N ALA A 192 -67.66 13.99 -16.00
CA ALA A 192 -68.68 15.04 -16.09
C ALA A 192 -69.83 14.66 -17.04
N THR A 193 -69.50 14.07 -18.19
CA THR A 193 -70.51 13.65 -19.18
C THR A 193 -71.41 12.54 -18.61
N PHE A 194 -70.84 11.58 -17.90
CA PHE A 194 -71.61 10.52 -17.24
C PHE A 194 -72.57 11.07 -16.17
N VAL A 195 -72.13 12.03 -15.37
CA VAL A 195 -72.97 12.67 -14.34
C VAL A 195 -74.12 13.45 -14.98
N ILE A 196 -73.83 14.22 -16.03
CA ILE A 196 -74.86 14.97 -16.77
C ILE A 196 -75.88 13.98 -17.35
N MET A 197 -75.42 12.90 -17.98
CA MET A 197 -76.29 11.89 -18.59
C MET A 197 -77.20 11.20 -17.55
N PHE A 198 -76.68 10.91 -16.35
CA PHE A 198 -77.47 10.35 -15.24
C PHE A 198 -78.53 11.33 -14.72
N LEU A 199 -78.18 12.61 -14.55
CA LEU A 199 -79.11 13.65 -14.08
C LEU A 199 -80.20 13.96 -15.13
N SER A 200 -79.84 13.99 -16.42
CA SER A 200 -80.82 14.13 -17.50
C SER A 200 -81.73 12.90 -17.65
N GLY A 201 -81.18 11.69 -17.47
CA GLY A 201 -81.98 10.46 -17.48
C GLY A 201 -82.96 10.41 -16.30
N TYR A 202 -82.52 10.82 -15.11
CA TYR A 202 -83.35 10.85 -13.91
C TYR A 202 -84.50 11.86 -14.00
N THR A 203 -84.26 13.02 -14.60
CA THR A 203 -85.28 14.06 -14.79
C THR A 203 -86.34 13.65 -15.82
N LEU A 204 -85.95 13.00 -16.93
CA LEU A 204 -86.88 12.46 -17.92
C LEU A 204 -87.76 11.34 -17.35
N ILE A 205 -87.19 10.43 -16.54
CA ILE A 205 -87.96 9.36 -15.90
C ILE A 205 -88.96 9.93 -14.88
N ARG A 206 -88.58 10.96 -14.11
CA ARG A 206 -89.50 11.63 -13.18
C ARG A 206 -90.64 12.37 -13.89
N GLN A 207 -90.38 12.97 -15.05
CA GLN A 207 -91.42 13.64 -15.83
C GLN A 207 -92.38 12.67 -16.53
N ALA A 208 -91.93 11.45 -16.84
CA ALA A 208 -92.79 10.40 -17.42
C ALA A 208 -93.69 9.67 -16.40
N MET A 209 -93.49 9.92 -15.09
CA MET A 209 -94.29 9.33 -13.99
C MET A 209 -95.34 10.28 -13.40
N HIS A 210 -95.55 11.45 -14.02
CA HIS A 210 -96.64 12.38 -13.75
C HIS A 210 -97.53 12.51 -14.98
#